data_AF-A0A5C7W8A4-F1
#
_entry.id   AF-A0A5C7W8A4-F1
#
_cell.length_a   1.000
_cell.length_b   1.000
_cell.length_c   1.000
_cell.angle_alpha   90.00
_cell.angle_beta   90.00
_cell.angle_gamma   90.00
#
_symmetry.space_group_name_H-M   'P 1'
#
loop_
_entity.id
_entity.type
_entity.pdbx_description
1 polymer ?
#
loop_
_entity_poly.entity_id
_entity_poly.type
_entity_poly.pdbx_seq_one_letter_code
_entity_poly.pdbx_strand_id
1 'polypeptide(L)' 'TKWATFRHRLSVRGFSDAELQQVICPIGLPAIRGKRPAVIAVAVVAQLLALGLAEPAA' A
#
# COMPACT_ATOMS: atom_id res chain seq x y z
N THR A 1 13.60 -5.07 6.42
CA THR A 1 12.95 -3.90 5.80
C THR A 1 11.77 -3.45 6.67
N LYS A 2 11.22 -2.23 6.46
CA LYS A 2 10.03 -1.74 7.20
C LYS A 2 8.85 -2.73 7.13
N TRP A 3 8.62 -3.34 5.97
CA TRP A 3 7.59 -4.35 5.79
C TRP A 3 7.83 -5.59 6.65
N ALA A 4 9.03 -6.17 6.65
CA ALA A 4 9.34 -7.35 7.46
C ALA A 4 9.06 -7.13 8.96
N THR A 5 9.44 -5.97 9.50
CA THR A 5 9.11 -5.61 10.90
C THR A 5 7.62 -5.45 11.13
N PHE A 6 6.88 -4.86 10.18
CA PHE A 6 5.43 -4.71 10.30
C PHE A 6 4.69 -6.05 10.17
N ARG A 7 5.06 -6.89 9.20
CA ARG A 7 4.54 -8.26 9.00
C ARG A 7 4.72 -9.09 10.26
N HIS A 8 5.92 -9.09 10.85
CA HIS A 8 6.18 -9.82 12.10
C HIS A 8 5.25 -9.37 13.25
N ARG A 9 5.04 -8.05 13.43
CA ARG A 9 4.11 -7.55 14.45
C ARG A 9 2.66 -7.96 14.21
N LEU A 10 2.23 -8.05 12.94
CA LEU A 10 0.89 -8.53 12.62
C LEU A 10 0.76 -10.04 12.85
N SER A 11 1.77 -10.84 12.48
CA SER A 11 1.78 -12.28 12.78
C SER A 11 1.69 -12.55 14.29
N VAL A 12 2.45 -11.81 15.12
CA VAL A 12 2.40 -11.93 16.59
C VAL A 12 1.01 -11.54 17.15
N ARG A 13 0.25 -10.70 16.44
CA ARG A 13 -1.12 -10.32 16.81
C ARG A 13 -2.19 -11.33 16.34
N GLY A 14 -1.78 -12.42 15.68
CA GLY A 14 -2.67 -13.51 15.27
C GLY A 14 -3.25 -13.38 13.86
N PHE A 15 -2.76 -12.46 13.03
CA PHE A 15 -3.17 -12.39 11.62
C PHE A 15 -2.59 -13.58 10.85
N SER A 16 -3.45 -14.26 10.09
CA SER A 16 -3.12 -15.38 9.22
C SER A 16 -2.26 -14.94 8.03
N ASP A 17 -1.55 -15.89 7.42
CA ASP A 17 -0.79 -15.61 6.20
C ASP A 17 -1.68 -15.07 5.07
N ALA A 18 -2.92 -15.55 4.97
CA ALA A 18 -3.88 -15.08 3.97
C ALA A 18 -4.24 -13.59 4.17
N GLU A 19 -4.44 -13.15 5.42
CA GLU A 19 -4.67 -11.73 5.73
C GLU A 19 -3.42 -10.89 5.46
N LEU A 20 -2.23 -11.41 5.77
CA LEU A 20 -0.97 -10.72 5.51
C LEU A 20 -0.69 -10.53 4.01
N GLN A 21 -1.16 -11.44 3.14
CA GLN A 21 -1.03 -11.29 1.68
C GLN A 21 -1.90 -10.15 1.12
N GLN A 22 -2.92 -9.69 1.85
CA GLN A 22 -3.74 -8.55 1.42
C GLN A 22 -3.01 -7.20 1.60
N VAL A 23 -1.90 -7.18 2.33
CA VAL A 23 -1.13 -5.95 2.56
C VAL A 23 -0.28 -5.63 1.33
N ILE A 24 -0.56 -4.48 0.71
CA ILE A 24 0.26 -3.97 -0.39
C ILE A 24 1.41 -3.13 0.19
N CYS A 25 2.63 -3.65 0.05
CA CYS A 25 3.84 -2.93 0.44
C CYS A 25 4.95 -3.14 -0.61
N PRO A 26 5.52 -2.06 -1.18
CA PRO A 26 5.20 -0.65 -0.93
C PRO A 26 3.82 -0.24 -1.45
N ILE A 27 3.18 0.72 -0.78
CA ILE A 27 1.95 1.37 -1.28
C ILE A 27 2.33 2.42 -2.34
N GLY A 28 1.50 2.55 -3.36
CA GLY A 28 1.64 3.45 -4.50
C GLY A 28 2.03 2.73 -5.78
N LEU A 29 1.69 3.32 -6.92
CA LEU A 29 2.04 2.80 -8.24
C LEU A 29 3.57 2.86 -8.48
N PRO A 30 4.26 1.74 -8.78
CA PRO A 30 5.72 1.70 -8.91
C PRO A 30 6.32 2.61 -10.01
N ALA A 31 5.49 2.99 -10.99
CA ALA A 31 5.85 3.92 -12.05
C ALA A 31 6.08 5.36 -11.54
N ILE A 32 5.51 5.70 -10.37
CA ILE A 32 5.61 7.03 -9.77
C ILE A 32 6.60 6.96 -8.60
N ARG A 33 7.79 7.54 -8.79
CA ARG A 33 8.90 7.42 -7.84
C ARG A 33 9.21 8.74 -7.16
N GLY A 34 9.40 8.70 -5.85
CA GLY A 34 9.86 9.83 -5.05
C GLY A 34 9.45 9.69 -3.60
N LYS A 35 10.15 10.41 -2.71
CA LYS A 35 9.91 10.38 -1.26
C LYS A 35 9.17 11.63 -0.75
N ARG A 36 8.88 12.60 -1.62
CA ARG A 36 8.13 13.80 -1.25
C ARG A 36 6.68 13.42 -0.95
N PRO A 37 6.03 13.99 0.08
CA PRO A 37 4.65 13.68 0.42
C PRO A 37 3.67 13.77 -0.76
N ALA A 38 3.78 14.82 -1.58
CA ALA A 38 2.94 14.99 -2.77
C ALA A 38 3.12 13.85 -3.80
N VAL A 39 4.36 13.38 -4.01
CA VAL A 39 4.63 12.27 -4.94
C VAL A 39 4.04 10.97 -4.42
N ILE A 40 4.16 10.72 -3.11
CA ILE A 40 3.56 9.56 -2.44
C ILE A 40 2.03 9.62 -2.58
N ALA A 41 1.42 10.78 -2.35
CA ALA A 41 -0.03 10.95 -2.48
C ALA A 41 -0.51 10.61 -3.90
N VAL A 42 0.14 11.14 -4.95
CA VAL A 42 -0.21 10.83 -6.34
C VAL A 42 -0.02 9.34 -6.65
N ALA A 43 1.07 8.72 -6.19
CA ALA A 43 1.30 7.29 -6.38
C ALA A 43 0.20 6.43 -5.75
N VAL A 44 -0.26 6.79 -4.54
CA VAL A 44 -1.34 6.11 -3.83
C VAL A 44 -2.68 6.29 -4.54
N VAL A 45 -3.04 7.52 -4.94
CA VAL A 45 -4.29 7.79 -5.68
C VAL A 45 -4.32 7.02 -7.00
N ALA A 46 -3.21 7.03 -7.76
CA ALA A 46 -3.10 6.28 -9.00
C ALA A 46 -3.29 4.76 -8.79
N GLN A 47 -2.75 4.20 -7.70
CA GLN A 47 -2.99 2.81 -7.33
C GLN A 47 -4.48 2.53 -7.04
N LEU A 48 -5.13 3.39 -6.27
CA LEU A 48 -6.55 3.21 -5.93
C LEU A 48 -7.46 3.27 -7.16
N LEU A 49 -7.20 4.22 -8.07
CA LEU A 49 -7.91 4.33 -9.35
C LEU A 49 -7.70 3.08 -10.22
N ALA A 50 -6.46 2.58 -10.32
CA ALA A 50 -6.14 1.38 -11.09
C ALA A 50 -6.82 0.11 -10.55
N LEU A 51 -7.11 0.05 -9.25
CA LEU A 51 -7.85 -1.03 -8.61
C LEU A 51 -9.38 -0.84 -8.69
N GLY A 52 -9.87 0.28 -9.22
CA GLY A 52 -11.30 0.61 -9.20
C GLY A 52 -11.84 0.90 -7.80
N LEU A 53 -10.96 1.28 -6.85
CA LEU A 53 -11.31 1.58 -5.45
C LEU A 53 -11.57 3.08 -5.22
N ALA A 54 -11.36 3.89 -6.24
CA ALA A 54 -11.65 5.31 -6.23
C ALA A 54 -12.51 5.63 -7.45
N GLU A 55 -13.68 6.24 -7.21
CA GLU A 55 -14.44 6.90 -8.26
C GLU A 55 -13.76 8.23 -8.58
N PRO A 56 -13.63 8.62 -9.86
CA PRO A 56 -13.20 9.97 -10.19
C PRO A 56 -14.21 10.95 -9.60
N ALA A 57 -13.73 11.87 -8.77
CA ALA A 57 -14.57 12.96 -8.28
C ALA A 57 -15.10 13.73 -9.49
N ALA A 58 -16.43 13.84 -9.57
CA ALA A 58 -17.14 14.63 -10.58
C ALA A 58 -16.72 16.11 -10.54
#